data_AF-A0A960FBK6-F1
#
_entry.id   AF-A0A960FBK6-F1
#
_cell.length_a   1.000
_cell.length_b   1.000
_cell.length_c   1.000
_cell.angle_alpha   90.00
_cell.angle_beta   90.00
_cell.angle_gamma   90.00
#
_symmetry.space_group_name_H-M   'P 1'
#
loop_
_entity.id
_entity.type
_entity.pdbx_description
1 polymer ?
#
loop_
_entity_poly.entity_id
_entity_poly.type
_entity_poly.pdbx_seq_one_letter_code
_entity_poly.pdbx_strand_id
1 'polypeptide(L)'
;MSTTEHQSDPHVEPHAADVAHDGHADGEFAHKPDSYYVKIALILAVITALETSTYWIDFGAFFLPTLLILMAIKFVMVASLFMHLKFDSKIFSWMFYSGLLLAIGVYVAFLATFRFFAPT
;
A
#
# COMPACT_ATOMS: atom_id res chain seq x y z
N MET A 1 -15.64 -69.69 25.07
CA MET A 1 -14.41 -69.35 25.82
C MET A 1 -13.86 -68.10 25.16
N SER A 2 -14.35 -66.95 25.60
CA SER A 2 -14.08 -65.63 24.99
C SER A 2 -12.85 -65.05 25.66
N THR A 3 -11.85 -64.66 24.86
CA THR A 3 -10.65 -63.99 25.35
C THR A 3 -11.03 -62.61 25.89
N THR A 4 -10.67 -62.39 27.14
CA THR A 4 -10.47 -61.08 27.77
C THR A 4 -9.37 -60.33 27.01
N GLU A 5 -9.38 -58.99 27.08
CA GLU A 5 -8.23 -58.06 27.18
C GLU A 5 -8.77 -56.67 26.80
N HIS A 6 -9.64 -56.15 27.66
CA HIS A 6 -9.96 -54.72 27.76
C HIS A 6 -8.79 -54.08 28.54
N GLN A 7 -7.71 -53.75 27.83
CA GLN A 7 -6.58 -53.00 28.39
C GLN A 7 -6.95 -51.50 28.33
N SER A 8 -7.50 -51.03 29.45
CA SER A 8 -7.64 -49.62 29.79
C SER A 8 -6.26 -49.01 29.99
N ASP A 9 -5.78 -48.22 29.02
CA ASP A 9 -4.60 -47.38 29.21
C ASP A 9 -5.03 -46.06 29.88
N PRO A 10 -4.45 -45.70 31.04
CA PRO A 10 -4.80 -44.49 31.76
C PRO A 10 -4.19 -43.27 31.07
N HIS A 11 -5.06 -42.34 30.69
CA HIS A 11 -4.72 -40.94 30.47
C HIS A 11 -4.01 -40.36 31.69
N VAL A 12 -2.67 -40.31 31.68
CA VAL A 12 -1.85 -39.47 32.55
C VAL A 12 -0.61 -39.01 31.78
N GLU A 13 -0.76 -37.96 30.98
CA GLU A 13 0.35 -37.08 30.61
C GLU A 13 0.19 -35.79 31.45
N PRO A 14 1.20 -35.43 32.26
CA PRO A 14 1.11 -34.27 33.15
C PRO A 14 1.18 -32.98 32.34
N HIS A 15 0.09 -32.22 32.37
CA HIS A 15 0.09 -30.79 32.06
C HIS A 15 0.81 -30.03 33.20
N ALA A 16 2.07 -29.73 32.99
CA ALA A 16 2.81 -28.63 33.65
C ALA A 16 3.81 -28.12 32.60
N ALA A 17 3.52 -27.03 31.90
CA ALA A 17 3.80 -25.66 32.36
C ALA A 17 5.25 -25.54 32.86
N ASP A 18 6.07 -24.96 31.98
CA ASP A 18 7.24 -24.10 32.27
C ASP A 18 8.39 -24.40 31.29
N VAL A 19 8.12 -24.22 30.00
CA VAL A 19 9.17 -23.86 29.05
C VAL A 19 9.11 -22.35 28.92
N ALA A 20 10.14 -21.71 29.47
CA ALA A 20 10.36 -20.28 29.44
C ALA A 20 10.05 -19.70 28.05
N HIS A 21 9.16 -18.70 28.03
CA HIS A 21 9.06 -17.75 26.93
C HIS A 21 10.34 -16.91 26.91
N ASP A 22 11.43 -17.51 26.42
CA ASP A 22 12.64 -16.76 26.07
C ASP A 22 12.31 -15.90 24.85
N GLY A 23 12.47 -14.59 25.06
CA GLY A 23 12.20 -13.53 24.10
C GLY A 23 13.09 -13.61 22.87
N HIS A 24 12.69 -14.45 21.92
CA HIS A 24 13.20 -14.40 20.56
C HIS A 24 12.62 -13.19 19.85
N ALA A 25 13.38 -12.10 19.98
CA ALA A 25 13.49 -10.96 19.09
C ALA A 25 12.64 -11.07 17.81
N ASP A 26 11.60 -10.27 17.83
CA ASP A 26 10.78 -9.76 16.73
C ASP A 26 11.66 -9.33 15.53
N GLY A 27 12.05 -10.30 14.71
CA GLY A 27 12.88 -10.09 13.53
C GLY A 27 12.65 -11.11 12.40
N GLU A 28 11.77 -12.09 12.60
CA GLU A 28 11.51 -13.16 11.63
C GLU A 28 10.30 -12.88 10.73
N PHE A 29 10.16 -11.64 10.27
CA PHE A 29 9.35 -11.30 9.08
C PHE A 29 10.25 -11.28 7.85
N ALA A 30 10.80 -12.44 7.46
CA ALA A 30 11.54 -12.57 6.21
C ALA A 30 11.08 -13.79 5.38
N HIS A 31 9.78 -14.08 5.40
CA HIS A 31 9.12 -14.73 4.27
C HIS A 31 9.16 -13.80 3.07
N LYS A 32 10.30 -13.74 2.39
CA LYS A 32 10.62 -12.94 1.20
C LYS A 32 9.39 -12.65 0.33
N PRO A 33 8.68 -11.54 0.56
CA PRO A 33 7.63 -11.08 -0.33
C PRO A 33 8.29 -9.99 -1.16
N ASP A 34 8.81 -10.41 -2.31
CA ASP A 34 9.11 -9.55 -3.44
C ASP A 34 9.75 -8.18 -3.05
N SER A 35 11.02 -8.24 -2.61
CA SER A 35 11.85 -7.11 -2.13
C SER A 35 11.75 -5.83 -2.98
N TYR A 36 11.34 -5.95 -4.24
CA TYR A 36 11.07 -4.87 -5.15
C TYR A 36 10.01 -3.89 -4.63
N TYR A 37 8.86 -4.36 -4.14
CA TYR A 37 7.79 -3.49 -3.64
C TYR A 37 8.19 -2.74 -2.38
N VAL A 38 8.91 -3.41 -1.47
CA VAL A 38 9.42 -2.80 -0.23
C VAL A 38 10.39 -1.66 -0.54
N LYS A 39 11.27 -1.83 -1.54
CA LYS A 39 12.17 -0.76 -1.99
C LYS A 39 11.41 0.44 -2.53
N ILE A 40 10.31 0.22 -3.26
CA ILE A 40 9.56 1.33 -3.85
C ILE A 40 8.66 2.01 -2.82
N ALA A 41 8.10 1.25 -1.87
CA ALA A 41 7.44 1.79 -0.69
C ALA A 41 8.36 2.75 0.07
N LEU A 42 9.63 2.35 0.25
CA LEU A 42 10.65 3.17 0.91
C LEU A 42 10.98 4.43 0.11
N ILE A 43 11.10 4.33 -1.22
CA ILE A 43 11.26 5.51 -2.10
C ILE A 43 10.06 6.45 -1.97
N LEU A 44 8.83 5.93 -1.97
CA LEU A 44 7.61 6.73 -1.78
C LEU A 44 7.59 7.44 -0.43
N ALA A 45 8.01 6.74 0.63
CA ALA A 45 8.15 7.33 1.95
C ALA A 45 9.17 8.47 1.95
N VAL A 46 10.31 8.31 1.27
CA VAL A 46 11.32 9.37 1.13
C VAL A 46 10.78 10.56 0.34
N ILE A 47 10.10 10.35 -0.79
CA ILE A 47 9.47 11.43 -1.57
C ILE A 47 8.42 12.16 -0.71
N THR A 48 7.73 11.43 0.17
CA THR A 48 6.76 12.00 1.12
C THR A 48 7.43 12.82 2.20
N ALA A 49 8.50 12.32 2.81
CA ALA A 49 9.29 13.08 3.76
C ALA A 49 9.90 14.33 3.12
N LEU A 50 10.39 14.25 1.88
CA LEU A 50 10.91 15.40 1.14
C LEU A 50 9.83 16.45 0.89
N GLU A 51 8.63 16.06 0.46
CA GLU A 51 7.52 17.00 0.32
C GLU A 51 7.15 17.66 1.64
N THR A 52 6.95 16.89 2.72
CA THR A 52 6.63 17.48 4.02
C THR A 52 7.76 18.38 4.52
N SER A 53 9.02 18.07 4.19
CA SER A 53 10.16 18.94 4.53
C SER A 53 10.15 20.26 3.74
N THR A 54 9.57 20.29 2.53
CA THR A 54 9.38 21.56 1.80
C THR A 54 8.39 22.51 2.46
N TYR A 55 7.61 22.07 3.45
CA TYR A 55 6.82 22.99 4.30
C TYR A 55 7.72 23.85 5.21
N TRP A 56 8.90 23.33 5.59
CA TRP A 56 9.83 24.03 6.47
C TRP A 56 10.76 24.99 5.73
N ILE A 57 10.86 24.86 4.41
CA ILE A 57 11.74 25.66 3.55
C ILE A 57 10.85 26.40 2.56
N ASP A 58 10.80 27.73 2.65
CA ASP A 58 9.89 28.51 1.83
C ASP A 58 10.42 28.67 0.39
N PHE A 59 9.84 27.91 -0.54
CA PHE A 59 10.21 27.93 -1.98
C PHE A 59 9.50 29.05 -2.77
N GLY A 60 8.82 29.97 -2.09
CA GLY A 60 8.12 31.09 -2.72
C GLY A 60 7.11 30.62 -3.77
N ALA A 61 7.07 31.27 -4.93
CA ALA A 61 6.09 30.99 -5.99
C ALA A 61 6.16 29.57 -6.58
N PHE A 62 7.29 28.86 -6.43
CA PHE A 62 7.47 27.50 -6.95
C PHE A 62 6.99 26.39 -6.00
N PHE A 63 6.59 26.74 -4.76
CA PHE A 63 6.08 25.80 -3.77
C PHE A 63 4.84 25.06 -4.30
N LEU A 64 3.83 25.80 -4.75
CA LEU A 64 2.54 25.28 -5.17
C LEU A 64 2.62 24.31 -6.37
N PRO A 65 3.31 24.64 -7.48
CA PRO A 65 3.47 23.69 -8.60
C PRO A 65 4.33 22.47 -8.22
N THR A 66 5.36 22.64 -7.38
CA THR A 66 6.20 21.53 -6.92
C THR A 66 5.40 20.52 -6.10
N LEU A 67 4.58 20.99 -5.15
CA LEU A 67 3.69 20.14 -4.35
C LEU A 67 2.68 19.40 -5.24
N LEU A 68 2.11 20.09 -6.23
CA LEU A 68 1.14 19.48 -7.15
C LEU A 68 1.76 18.37 -8.01
N ILE A 69 3.00 18.58 -8.47
CA ILE A 69 3.76 17.56 -9.22
C ILE A 69 4.10 16.37 -8.31
N LEU A 70 4.59 16.61 -7.09
CA LEU A 70 4.92 15.56 -6.14
C LEU A 70 3.68 14.72 -5.78
N MET A 71 2.53 15.35 -5.57
CA MET A 71 1.24 14.69 -5.37
C MET A 71 0.86 13.78 -6.55
N ALA A 72 0.97 14.28 -7.78
CA ALA A 72 0.66 13.49 -8.98
C ALA A 72 1.59 12.28 -9.13
N ILE A 73 2.90 12.45 -8.90
CA ILE A 73 3.88 11.36 -8.96
C ILE A 73 3.57 10.30 -7.92
N LYS A 74 3.27 10.70 -6.68
CA LYS A 74 2.91 9.78 -5.61
C LYS A 74 1.65 9.01 -5.93
N PHE A 75 0.62 9.70 -6.44
CA PHE A 75 -0.63 9.09 -6.85
C PHE A 75 -0.39 7.98 -7.90
N VAL A 76 0.39 8.27 -8.95
CA VAL A 76 0.69 7.26 -10.00
C VAL A 76 1.51 6.11 -9.45
N MET A 77 2.50 6.38 -8.59
CA MET A 77 3.36 5.35 -8.01
C MET A 77 2.57 4.43 -7.05
N VAL A 78 1.65 5.00 -6.26
CA VAL A 78 0.73 4.23 -5.40
C VAL A 78 -0.26 3.42 -6.22
N ALA A 79 -0.90 4.04 -7.21
CA ALA A 79 -1.84 3.35 -8.09
C ALA A 79 -1.19 2.21 -8.89
N SER A 80 0.07 2.36 -9.29
CA SER A 80 0.76 1.35 -10.10
C SER A 80 1.32 0.18 -9.28
N LEU A 81 1.65 0.40 -8.01
CA LEU A 81 2.44 -0.55 -7.20
C LEU A 81 1.72 -1.06 -5.96
N PHE A 82 0.94 -0.22 -5.27
CA PHE A 82 0.21 -0.60 -4.06
C PHE A 82 -1.22 -1.02 -4.36
N MET A 83 -1.86 -0.39 -5.34
CA MET A 83 -2.91 -1.07 -6.09
C MET A 83 -2.19 -1.93 -7.11
N HIS A 84 -2.38 -3.24 -7.06
CA HIS A 84 -1.60 -4.27 -7.77
C HIS A 84 -1.71 -4.21 -9.32
N LEU A 85 -2.16 -3.09 -9.89
CA LEU A 85 -2.51 -2.85 -11.29
C LEU A 85 -1.43 -3.19 -12.32
N LYS A 86 -0.14 -3.03 -11.97
CA LYS A 86 0.97 -3.41 -12.85
C LYS A 86 1.21 -4.94 -12.89
N PHE A 87 0.81 -5.64 -11.84
CA PHE A 87 1.05 -7.07 -11.65
C PHE A 87 -0.23 -7.91 -11.79
N ASP A 88 -1.38 -7.26 -11.83
CA ASP A 88 -2.68 -7.81 -12.22
C ASP A 88 -2.90 -7.66 -13.74
N SER A 89 -3.94 -8.30 -14.24
CA SER A 89 -4.42 -8.22 -15.61
C SER A 89 -4.63 -6.77 -16.07
N LYS A 90 -4.16 -6.46 -17.28
CA LYS A 90 -4.19 -5.11 -17.89
C LYS A 90 -5.59 -4.47 -17.93
N ILE A 91 -6.64 -5.26 -17.74
CA ILE A 91 -8.03 -4.80 -17.71
C ILE A 91 -8.31 -3.87 -16.54
N PHE A 92 -7.77 -4.17 -15.34
CA PHE A 92 -7.96 -3.32 -14.17
C PHE A 92 -7.19 -2.00 -14.31
N SER A 93 -5.99 -2.06 -14.89
CA SER A 93 -5.21 -0.86 -15.20
C SER A 93 -5.97 0.03 -16.17
N TRP A 94 -6.51 -0.56 -17.25
CA TRP A 94 -7.25 0.18 -18.27
C TRP A 94 -8.53 0.81 -17.71
N MET A 95 -9.27 0.08 -16.87
CA MET A 95 -10.48 0.61 -16.23
C MET A 95 -10.17 1.80 -15.30
N PHE A 96 -9.11 1.71 -14.51
CA PHE A 96 -8.66 2.82 -13.65
C PHE A 96 -8.24 4.05 -14.45
N TYR A 97 -7.40 3.88 -15.48
CA TYR A 97 -6.98 4.99 -16.34
C TYR A 97 -8.15 5.57 -17.14
N SER A 98 -9.12 4.76 -17.56
CA SER A 98 -10.33 5.24 -18.22
C SER A 98 -11.18 6.09 -17.27
N GLY A 99 -11.29 5.72 -16.00
CA GLY A 99 -11.94 6.52 -14.95
C GLY A 99 -11.21 7.83 -14.68
N LEU A 100 -9.87 7.82 -14.63
CA LEU A 100 -9.05 9.03 -14.49
C LEU A 100 -9.24 9.98 -15.68
N LEU A 101 -9.21 9.45 -16.91
CA LEU A 101 -9.45 10.22 -18.13
C LEU A 101 -10.86 10.80 -18.14
N LEU A 102 -11.86 10.01 -17.78
CA LEU A 102 -13.25 10.44 -17.67
C LEU A 102 -13.40 11.55 -16.63
N ALA A 103 -12.79 11.40 -15.44
CA ALA A 103 -12.83 12.39 -14.38
C ALA A 103 -12.25 13.74 -14.84
N ILE A 104 -11.08 13.71 -15.51
CA ILE A 104 -10.47 14.91 -16.11
C ILE A 104 -11.39 15.50 -17.18
N GLY A 105 -11.96 14.67 -18.06
CA GLY A 105 -12.87 15.11 -19.11
C GLY A 105 -14.13 15.79 -18.58
N VAL A 106 -14.77 15.20 -17.56
CA VAL A 106 -15.94 15.77 -16.88
C VAL A 106 -15.57 17.06 -16.17
N TYR A 107 -14.41 17.12 -15.50
CA TYR A 107 -13.93 18.33 -14.85
C TYR A 107 -13.68 19.48 -15.84
N VAL A 108 -13.05 19.20 -16.99
CA VAL A 108 -12.86 20.19 -18.06
C VAL A 108 -14.20 20.63 -18.66
N ALA A 109 -15.12 19.71 -18.91
CA ALA A 109 -16.47 20.02 -19.41
C ALA A 109 -17.25 20.93 -18.43
N PHE A 110 -17.12 20.66 -17.13
CA PHE A 110 -17.66 21.51 -16.07
C PHE A 110 -17.05 22.91 -16.12
N LEU A 111 -15.72 23.05 -16.17
CA LEU A 111 -15.05 24.36 -16.30
C LEU A 111 -15.46 25.11 -17.58
N ALA A 112 -15.62 24.40 -18.70
CA ALA A 112 -16.09 24.98 -19.95
C ALA A 112 -17.52 25.55 -19.84
N THR A 113 -18.38 24.90 -19.04
CA THR A 113 -19.75 25.35 -18.79
C THR A 113 -19.80 26.71 -18.07
N PHE A 114 -18.86 26.99 -17.16
CA PHE A 114 -18.76 28.30 -16.50
C PHE A 114 -18.20 29.42 -17.39
N ARG A 115 -18.09 29.23 -18.70
CA ARG A 115 -17.55 30.23 -19.64
C ARG A 115 -16.13 30.72 -19.27
N PHE A 116 -15.36 29.95 -18.50
CA PHE A 116 -13.99 30.31 -18.09
C PHE A 116 -13.05 30.55 -19.30
N PHE A 117 -13.36 29.97 -20.47
CA PHE A 117 -12.61 30.12 -21.71
C PHE A 117 -13.22 31.12 -22.71
N ALA A 118 -14.32 31.80 -22.38
CA ALA A 118 -14.90 32.83 -23.23
C ALA A 118 -14.29 34.19 -22.89
N PRO A 119 -13.60 34.87 -23.82
CA PRO A 119 -13.11 36.22 -23.58
C PRO A 119 -14.31 37.18 -23.49
N THR A 120 -14.38 37.95 -22.39
CA THR A 120 -15.17 39.18 -22.33
C THR A 120 -14.38 40.33 -22.90
#